data_AF-A0AAP8QEC0-F1
#
_entry.id   AF-A0AAP8QEC0-F1
#
_cell.length_a   1.000
_cell.length_b   1.000
_cell.length_c   1.000
_cell.angle_alpha   90.00
_cell.angle_beta   90.00
_cell.angle_gamma   90.00
#
_symmetry.space_group_name_H-M   'P 1'
#
loop_
_entity.id
_entity.type
_entity.pdbx_description
1 polymer ?
#
loop_
_entity_poly.entity_id
_entity_poly.type
_entity_poly.pdbx_seq_one_letter_code
_entity_poly.pdbx_strand_id
1 'polypeptide(L)'
;MNYEIQASALLSFVSFFYIHVEENIRQMYNPDFIIHKGTHEVSLLFQKEQVVKLTIVGNLISELTVISYDSFIPDRLMECLLEITNLPPRLSRYKRSPNNLINLREEIKNSLIMGKINLRSSGFAEWNEYKIGFKFSEEIILDKIMSLK
;
A
#
# COMPACT_ATOMS: atom_id res chain seq x y z
N MET A 1 -21.86 37.20 3.43
CA MET A 1 -23.03 36.85 2.59
C MET A 1 -23.14 35.34 2.66
N ASN A 2 -24.19 34.80 3.30
CA ASN A 2 -24.38 33.35 3.43
C ASN A 2 -25.48 32.93 2.46
N TYR A 3 -25.11 32.19 1.43
CA TYR A 3 -26.05 31.58 0.49
C TYR A 3 -26.37 30.17 0.94
N GLU A 4 -27.65 29.78 0.89
CA GLU A 4 -28.07 28.39 1.09
C GLU A 4 -27.89 27.59 -0.20
N ILE A 5 -27.42 26.34 -0.09
CA ILE A 5 -27.17 25.46 -1.24
C ILE A 5 -28.33 24.49 -1.39
N GLN A 6 -28.99 24.51 -2.55
CA GLN A 6 -30.02 23.53 -2.89
C GLN A 6 -29.41 22.18 -3.31
N ALA A 7 -30.11 21.08 -3.03
CA ALA A 7 -29.67 19.73 -3.40
C ALA A 7 -29.46 19.55 -4.92
N SER A 8 -30.25 20.23 -5.75
CA SER A 8 -30.10 20.22 -7.22
C SER A 8 -28.77 20.81 -7.70
N ALA A 9 -28.30 21.88 -7.05
CA ALA A 9 -27.00 22.48 -7.33
C ALA A 9 -25.86 21.52 -6.94
N LEU A 10 -26.00 20.82 -5.81
CA LEU A 10 -25.03 19.80 -5.38
C LEU A 10 -24.97 18.63 -6.36
N LEU A 11 -26.11 18.10 -6.80
CA LEU A 11 -26.14 17.01 -7.79
C LEU A 11 -25.55 17.41 -9.13
N SER A 12 -25.81 18.65 -9.58
CA SER A 12 -25.22 19.18 -10.82
C SER A 12 -23.71 19.29 -10.71
N PHE A 13 -23.21 19.74 -9.55
CA PHE A 13 -21.78 19.79 -9.26
C PHE A 13 -21.14 18.39 -9.28
N VAL A 14 -21.74 17.42 -8.58
CA VAL A 14 -21.24 16.03 -8.59
C VAL A 14 -21.23 15.45 -10.00
N SER A 15 -22.30 15.67 -10.77
CA SER A 15 -22.40 15.18 -12.16
C SER A 15 -21.34 15.82 -13.07
N PHE A 16 -21.03 17.10 -12.86
CA PHE A 16 -19.99 17.80 -13.62
C PHE A 16 -18.60 17.18 -13.43
N PHE A 17 -18.28 16.73 -12.21
CA PHE A 17 -16.99 16.09 -11.91
C PHE A 17 -16.98 14.58 -12.08
N TYR A 18 -18.14 13.94 -12.24
CA TYR A 18 -18.29 12.48 -12.22
C TYR A 18 -17.31 11.76 -13.15
N ILE A 19 -17.26 12.15 -14.43
CA ILE A 19 -16.40 11.51 -15.44
C ILE A 19 -14.92 11.64 -15.04
N HIS A 20 -14.50 12.82 -14.60
CA HIS A 20 -13.12 13.05 -14.16
C HIS A 20 -12.77 12.22 -12.91
N VAL A 21 -13.71 12.10 -11.96
CA VAL A 21 -13.52 11.26 -10.76
C VAL A 21 -13.40 9.79 -11.17
N GLU A 22 -14.26 9.31 -12.06
CA GLU A 22 -14.22 7.93 -12.55
C GLU A 22 -12.90 7.63 -13.28
N GLU A 23 -12.45 8.50 -14.17
CA GLU A 23 -11.16 8.37 -14.86
C GLU A 23 -9.99 8.34 -13.87
N ASN A 24 -9.99 9.22 -12.86
CA ASN A 24 -8.96 9.24 -11.83
C ASN A 24 -8.94 7.93 -11.02
N ILE A 25 -10.10 7.36 -10.67
CA ILE A 25 -10.19 6.07 -9.97
C ILE A 25 -9.62 4.95 -10.85
N ARG A 26 -9.95 4.92 -12.15
CA ARG A 26 -9.40 3.91 -13.08
C ARG A 26 -7.89 4.00 -13.20
N GLN A 27 -7.33 5.21 -13.21
CA GLN A 27 -5.87 5.41 -13.22
C GLN A 27 -5.18 4.96 -11.93
N MET A 28 -5.93 4.77 -10.83
CA MET A 28 -5.36 4.25 -9.58
C MET A 28 -5.22 2.73 -9.57
N TYR A 29 -5.77 2.04 -10.57
CA TYR A 29 -5.55 0.60 -10.74
C TYR A 29 -4.08 0.32 -11.04
N ASN A 30 -3.48 -0.57 -10.23
CA ASN A 30 -2.10 -0.96 -10.36
C ASN A 30 -2.02 -2.47 -10.71
N PRO A 31 -1.81 -2.82 -11.99
CA PRO A 31 -1.77 -4.21 -12.41
C PRO A 31 -0.56 -4.97 -11.85
N ASP A 32 0.51 -4.26 -11.46
CA ASP A 32 1.73 -4.87 -10.92
C ASP A 32 1.57 -5.33 -9.47
N PHE A 33 0.46 -4.94 -8.81
CA PHE A 33 0.22 -5.21 -7.40
C PHE A 33 -1.21 -5.63 -7.11
N ILE A 34 -1.63 -6.74 -7.71
CA ILE A 34 -2.95 -7.36 -7.54
C ILE A 34 -2.87 -8.58 -6.61
N ILE A 35 -3.62 -8.54 -5.52
CA ILE A 35 -3.77 -9.65 -4.58
C ILE A 35 -5.15 -10.28 -4.78
N HIS A 36 -5.18 -11.57 -5.12
CA HIS A 36 -6.43 -12.33 -5.28
C HIS A 36 -6.90 -12.88 -3.93
N LYS A 37 -8.15 -12.59 -3.56
CA LYS A 37 -8.80 -13.01 -2.31
C LYS A 37 -10.15 -13.66 -2.60
N GLY A 38 -10.13 -14.97 -2.85
CA GLY A 38 -11.35 -15.73 -3.11
C GLY A 38 -12.08 -15.20 -4.33
N THR A 39 -13.22 -14.53 -4.13
CA THR A 39 -14.09 -14.02 -5.20
C THR A 39 -13.79 -12.58 -5.62
N HIS A 40 -12.84 -11.91 -4.99
CA HIS A 40 -12.47 -10.53 -5.30
C HIS A 40 -10.96 -10.36 -5.41
N GLU A 41 -10.54 -9.25 -6.00
CA GLU A 41 -9.17 -8.84 -6.15
C GLU A 41 -8.94 -7.52 -5.42
N VAL A 42 -7.70 -7.30 -5.01
CA VAL A 42 -7.29 -6.05 -4.37
C VAL A 42 -6.06 -5.50 -5.07
N SER A 43 -6.21 -4.31 -5.65
CA SER A 43 -5.11 -3.57 -6.27
C SER A 43 -4.56 -2.55 -5.27
N LEU A 44 -3.23 -2.53 -5.11
CA LEU A 44 -2.54 -1.55 -4.26
C LEU A 44 -1.72 -0.57 -5.10
N LEU A 45 -1.98 0.71 -4.92
CA LEU A 45 -1.18 1.79 -5.48
C LEU A 45 -0.43 2.52 -4.37
N PHE A 46 0.89 2.59 -4.51
CA PHE A 46 1.79 3.23 -3.55
C PHE A 46 2.04 4.68 -3.95
N GLN A 47 1.40 5.62 -3.27
CA GLN A 47 1.63 7.05 -3.45
C GLN A 47 2.62 7.57 -2.40
N LYS A 48 3.05 8.82 -2.57
CA LYS A 48 4.04 9.45 -1.68
C LYS A 48 3.58 9.51 -0.21
N GLU A 49 2.31 9.82 0.03
CA GLU A 49 1.80 10.02 1.39
C GLU A 49 0.97 8.84 1.91
N GLN A 50 0.47 7.99 1.02
CA GLN A 50 -0.53 6.98 1.35
C GLN A 50 -0.50 5.79 0.39
N VAL A 51 -1.16 4.71 0.80
CA VAL A 51 -1.46 3.57 -0.05
C VAL A 51 -2.94 3.64 -0.42
N VAL A 52 -3.24 3.59 -1.71
CA VAL A 52 -4.62 3.46 -2.20
C VAL A 52 -4.90 1.98 -2.42
N LYS A 53 -5.96 1.49 -1.79
CA LYS A 53 -6.46 0.12 -1.93
C LYS A 53 -7.76 0.15 -2.72
N LEU A 54 -7.79 -0.56 -3.84
CA LEU A 54 -8.99 -0.77 -4.63
C LEU A 54 -9.47 -2.20 -4.45
N THR A 55 -10.73 -2.39 -4.07
CA THR A 55 -11.38 -3.71 -4.08
C THR A 55 -12.11 -3.88 -5.40
N ILE A 56 -11.89 -5.01 -6.07
CA ILE A 56 -12.40 -5.30 -7.41
C ILE A 56 -13.20 -6.60 -7.35
N VAL A 57 -14.46 -6.55 -7.79
CA VAL A 57 -15.35 -7.71 -7.89
C VAL A 57 -15.69 -7.93 -9.36
N GLY A 58 -15.18 -9.01 -9.95
CA GLY A 58 -15.24 -9.21 -11.39
C GLY A 58 -14.44 -8.13 -12.13
N ASN A 59 -15.14 -7.24 -12.83
CA ASN A 59 -14.55 -6.10 -13.56
C ASN A 59 -14.93 -4.73 -12.97
N LEU A 60 -15.51 -4.71 -11.77
CA LEU A 60 -15.97 -3.48 -11.11
C LEU A 60 -15.09 -3.14 -9.92
N ILE A 61 -14.58 -1.91 -9.87
CA ILE A 61 -13.98 -1.34 -8.66
C ILE A 61 -15.15 -1.03 -7.71
N SER A 62 -15.31 -1.84 -6.66
CA SER A 62 -16.43 -1.74 -5.73
C SER A 62 -16.11 -0.86 -4.53
N GLU A 63 -14.83 -0.68 -4.20
CA GLU A 63 -14.40 0.11 -3.05
C GLU A 63 -13.04 0.77 -3.34
N LEU A 64 -12.87 1.99 -2.81
CA LEU A 64 -11.60 2.69 -2.73
C LEU A 64 -11.36 3.08 -1.28
N THR A 65 -10.26 2.59 -0.71
CA THR A 65 -9.81 2.93 0.64
C THR A 65 -8.43 3.57 0.57
N VAL A 66 -8.19 4.56 1.44
CA VAL A 66 -6.88 5.17 1.62
C VAL A 66 -6.31 4.72 2.95
N ILE A 67 -5.06 4.26 2.96
CA ILE A 67 -4.38 3.70 4.13
C ILE A 67 -3.06 4.46 4.33
N SER A 68 -2.77 4.87 5.56
CA SER A 68 -1.46 5.45 5.90
C SER A 68 -0.37 4.38 5.88
N TYR A 69 0.89 4.78 5.65
CA TYR A 69 2.01 3.84 5.73
C TYR A 69 2.25 3.28 7.13
N ASP A 70 1.88 4.00 8.18
CA ASP A 70 1.99 3.48 9.56
C ASP A 70 1.03 2.31 9.80
N SER A 71 -0.18 2.37 9.23
CA SER A 71 -1.14 1.26 9.29
C SER A 71 -0.76 0.12 8.34
N PHE A 72 -0.25 0.45 7.15
CA PHE A 72 0.13 -0.54 6.13
C PHE A 72 1.43 -1.29 6.48
N ILE A 73 2.36 -0.61 7.16
CA ILE A 73 3.68 -1.11 7.59
C ILE A 73 3.79 -0.93 9.12
N PRO A 74 3.14 -1.80 9.90
CA PRO A 74 3.02 -1.64 11.34
C PRO A 74 4.38 -1.76 12.05
N ASP A 75 4.55 -1.09 13.19
CA ASP A 75 5.79 -1.14 13.99
C ASP A 75 6.26 -2.58 14.28
N ARG A 76 5.32 -3.50 14.55
CA ARG A 76 5.64 -4.91 14.78
C ARG A 76 6.46 -5.54 13.64
N LEU A 77 6.16 -5.19 12.39
CA LEU A 77 6.88 -5.71 11.22
C LEU A 77 8.33 -5.20 11.23
N MET A 78 8.50 -3.93 11.59
CA MET A 78 9.79 -3.25 11.66
C MET A 78 10.67 -3.84 12.75
N GLU A 79 10.09 -4.10 13.92
CA GLU A 79 10.74 -4.77 15.05
C GLU A 79 11.22 -6.16 14.63
N CYS A 80 10.33 -6.98 14.03
CA CYS A 80 10.71 -8.29 13.50
C CYS A 80 11.84 -8.20 12.46
N LEU A 81 11.87 -7.16 11.62
CA LEU A 81 12.95 -6.96 10.63
C LEU A 81 14.28 -6.73 11.33
N LEU A 82 14.29 -5.90 12.37
CA LEU A 82 15.48 -5.56 13.14
C LEU A 82 15.98 -6.72 14.02
N GLU A 83 15.15 -7.71 14.32
CA GLU A 83 15.56 -8.92 15.04
C GLU A 83 16.36 -9.91 14.18
N ILE A 84 16.25 -9.84 12.84
CA ILE A 84 16.98 -10.73 11.93
C ILE A 84 18.49 -10.58 12.15
N THR A 85 19.16 -11.67 12.54
CA THR A 85 20.58 -11.64 12.93
C THR A 85 21.49 -11.16 11.79
N ASN A 86 21.27 -11.67 10.58
CA ASN A 86 22.11 -11.41 9.40
C ASN A 86 21.43 -10.46 8.41
N LEU A 87 20.98 -9.29 8.88
CA LEU A 87 20.47 -8.26 7.98
C LEU A 87 21.58 -7.74 7.04
N PRO A 88 21.25 -7.42 5.79
CA PRO A 88 22.15 -6.70 4.91
C PRO A 88 22.68 -5.41 5.55
N PRO A 89 23.95 -5.01 5.31
CA PRO A 89 24.57 -3.86 5.99
C PRO A 89 23.76 -2.57 5.96
N ARG A 90 23.07 -2.31 4.84
CA ARG A 90 22.21 -1.13 4.67
C ARG A 90 20.99 -1.16 5.59
N LEU A 91 20.42 -2.33 5.88
CA LEU A 91 19.30 -2.47 6.81
C LEU A 91 19.79 -2.60 8.26
N SER A 92 20.95 -3.22 8.49
CA SER A 92 21.52 -3.37 9.83
C SER A 92 21.85 -2.04 10.51
N ARG A 93 22.11 -0.97 9.72
CA ARG A 93 22.37 0.38 10.26
C ARG A 93 21.22 0.91 11.11
N TYR A 94 19.98 0.53 10.79
CA TYR A 94 18.80 1.00 11.51
C TYR A 94 18.74 0.41 12.93
N LYS A 95 19.36 -0.74 13.21
CA LYS A 95 19.43 -1.30 14.58
C LYS A 95 20.12 -0.36 15.59
N ARG A 96 20.94 0.59 15.10
CA ARG A 96 21.77 1.48 15.93
C ARG A 96 21.36 2.94 15.84
N SER A 97 20.29 3.26 15.12
CA SER A 97 19.85 4.64 14.88
C SER A 97 18.80 5.07 15.91
N PRO A 98 18.82 6.33 16.39
CA PRO A 98 17.61 6.93 16.93
C PRO A 98 16.53 6.95 15.84
N ASN A 99 15.26 6.74 16.21
CA ASN A 99 14.12 6.62 15.30
C ASN A 99 14.24 5.48 14.26
N ASN A 100 14.81 4.34 14.68
CA ASN A 100 15.04 3.15 13.86
C ASN A 100 13.80 2.69 13.06
N LEU A 101 12.62 2.62 13.68
CA LEU A 101 11.41 2.12 13.04
C LEU A 101 10.92 3.09 11.94
N ILE A 102 10.88 4.40 12.24
CA ILE A 102 10.44 5.42 11.28
C ILE A 102 11.34 5.42 10.03
N ASN A 103 12.65 5.46 10.23
CA ASN A 103 13.61 5.53 9.13
C ASN A 103 13.61 4.26 8.26
N LEU A 104 13.42 3.10 8.89
CA LEU A 104 13.31 1.84 8.15
C LEU A 104 11.96 1.75 7.42
N ARG A 105 10.87 2.31 7.98
CA ARG A 105 9.55 2.33 7.33
C ARG A 105 9.60 3.17 6.06
N GLU A 106 10.25 4.33 6.13
CA GLU A 106 10.46 5.18 4.96
C GLU A 106 11.30 4.47 3.88
N GLU A 107 12.29 3.64 4.25
CA GLU A 107 13.04 2.83 3.27
C GLU A 107 12.14 1.78 2.56
N ILE A 108 11.25 1.11 3.30
CA ILE A 108 10.28 0.16 2.72
C ILE A 108 9.28 0.90 1.83
N LYS A 109 8.69 1.99 2.31
CA LYS A 109 7.79 2.88 1.55
C LYS A 109 8.42 3.34 0.24
N ASN A 110 9.63 3.89 0.29
CA ASN A 110 10.33 4.33 -0.91
C ASN A 110 10.59 3.16 -1.87
N SER A 111 10.87 1.97 -1.34
CA SER A 111 11.07 0.78 -2.16
C SER A 111 9.79 0.27 -2.81
N LEU A 112 8.63 0.40 -2.15
CA LEU A 112 7.32 0.12 -2.76
C LEU A 112 7.01 1.12 -3.89
N ILE A 113 7.18 2.43 -3.63
CA ILE A 113 6.94 3.50 -4.62
C ILE A 113 7.85 3.33 -5.85
N MET A 114 9.11 2.94 -5.64
CA MET A 114 10.09 2.74 -6.72
C MET A 114 9.96 1.38 -7.42
N GLY A 115 8.98 0.54 -7.08
CA GLY A 115 8.82 -0.80 -7.67
C GLY A 115 9.97 -1.77 -7.35
N LYS A 116 10.73 -1.53 -6.27
CA LYS A 116 11.79 -2.43 -5.80
C LYS A 116 11.23 -3.60 -5.00
N ILE A 117 10.04 -3.44 -4.42
CA ILE A 117 9.28 -4.50 -3.77
C ILE A 117 8.17 -4.90 -4.73
N ASN A 118 8.22 -6.14 -5.23
CA ASN A 118 7.31 -6.64 -6.25
C ASN A 118 6.48 -7.79 -5.72
N LEU A 119 5.22 -7.88 -6.15
CA LEU A 119 4.39 -9.03 -5.84
C LEU A 119 4.90 -10.25 -6.63
N ARG A 120 5.19 -11.35 -5.93
CA ARG A 120 5.62 -12.61 -6.55
C ARG A 120 4.48 -13.58 -6.76
N SER A 121 3.56 -13.61 -5.80
CA SER A 121 2.35 -14.39 -5.84
C SER A 121 1.31 -13.73 -4.95
N SER A 122 0.04 -14.14 -5.08
CA SER A 122 -1.03 -13.56 -4.27
C SER A 122 -0.69 -13.66 -2.77
N GLY A 123 -0.61 -12.50 -2.12
CA GLY A 123 -0.31 -12.41 -0.69
C GLY A 123 1.18 -12.48 -0.31
N PHE A 124 2.11 -12.48 -1.28
CA PHE A 124 3.55 -12.48 -1.03
C PHE A 124 4.31 -11.48 -1.93
N ALA A 125 4.99 -10.53 -1.31
CA ALA A 125 5.86 -9.56 -1.97
C ALA A 125 7.33 -9.80 -1.63
N GLU A 126 8.22 -9.45 -2.56
CA GLU A 126 9.65 -9.65 -2.41
C GLU A 126 10.42 -8.35 -2.63
N TRP A 127 11.31 -8.07 -1.69
CA TRP A 127 12.34 -7.05 -1.79
C TRP A 127 13.65 -7.68 -2.29
N ASN A 128 13.75 -7.82 -3.61
CA ASN A 128 14.81 -8.58 -4.27
C ASN A 128 16.23 -8.13 -3.85
N GLU A 129 16.44 -6.82 -3.71
CA GLU A 129 17.74 -6.21 -3.33
C GLU A 129 18.29 -6.79 -2.02
N TYR A 130 17.41 -7.11 -1.07
CA TYR A 130 17.78 -7.58 0.26
C TYR A 130 17.45 -9.05 0.52
N LYS A 131 16.84 -9.74 -0.47
CA LYS A 131 16.32 -11.10 -0.31
C LYS A 131 15.38 -11.24 0.90
N ILE A 132 14.49 -10.25 1.06
CA ILE A 132 13.49 -10.21 2.12
C ILE A 132 12.11 -10.38 1.50
N GLY A 133 11.35 -11.35 2.00
CA GLY A 133 9.95 -11.54 1.64
C GLY A 133 9.01 -10.90 2.66
N PHE A 134 7.89 -10.37 2.21
CA PHE A 134 6.80 -9.89 3.04
C PHE A 134 5.52 -10.66 2.72
N LYS A 135 4.83 -11.13 3.76
CA LYS A 135 3.50 -11.72 3.64
C LYS A 135 2.45 -10.71 4.05
N PHE A 136 1.38 -10.62 3.27
CA PHE A 136 0.21 -9.82 3.59
C PHE A 136 -0.68 -10.51 4.62
N SER A 137 -1.31 -9.73 5.50
CA SER A 137 -2.40 -10.21 6.37
C SER A 137 -3.70 -10.42 5.60
N GLU A 138 -4.76 -10.82 6.30
CA GLU A 138 -6.11 -10.82 5.75
C GLU A 138 -6.63 -9.41 5.42
N GLU A 139 -6.20 -8.40 6.17
CA GLU A 139 -6.53 -6.98 5.91
C GLU A 139 -5.67 -6.35 4.82
N ILE A 140 -4.75 -7.12 4.22
CA ILE A 140 -3.89 -6.69 3.11
C ILE A 140 -2.95 -5.55 3.55
N ILE A 141 -2.37 -5.71 4.75
CA ILE A 141 -1.23 -4.94 5.23
C ILE A 141 0.01 -5.84 5.30
N LEU A 142 1.21 -5.27 5.34
CA LEU A 142 2.44 -6.05 5.51
C LEU A 142 2.51 -6.57 6.95
N ASP A 143 2.57 -7.89 7.12
CA ASP A 143 2.38 -8.51 8.43
C ASP A 143 3.57 -9.33 8.91
N LYS A 144 4.16 -10.13 8.02
CA LYS A 144 5.22 -11.07 8.38
C LYS A 144 6.39 -10.98 7.43
N ILE A 145 7.58 -11.17 7.98
CA ILE A 145 8.80 -11.30 7.20
C ILE A 145 9.05 -12.78 6.93
N MET A 146 9.40 -13.07 5.70
CA MET A 146 9.81 -14.40 5.26
C MET A 146 11.27 -14.32 4.83
N SER A 147 12.11 -15.18 5.38
CA SER A 147 13.45 -15.40 4.83
C SER A 147 13.30 -16.13 3.50
N LEU A 148 13.89 -15.57 2.45
CA LEU A 148 14.05 -16.25 1.19
C LEU A 148 15.25 -17.18 1.30
N LYS A 149 15.01 -18.49 1.14
CA LYS A 149 16.05 -19.52 1.09
C LYS A 149 16.84 -19.42 -0.21
#